data_AF-A0A815THW7-F1
#
_entry.id   AF-A0A815THW7-F1
#
_cell.length_a   1.000
_cell.length_b   1.000
_cell.length_c   1.000
_cell.angle_alpha   90.00
_cell.angle_beta   90.00
_cell.angle_gamma   90.00
#
_symmetry.space_group_name_H-M   'P 1'
#
loop_
_entity.id
_entity.type
_entity.pdbx_description
1 polymer ?
#
loop_
_entity_poly.entity_id
_entity_poly.type
_entity_poly.pdbx_seq_one_letter_code
_entity_poly.pdbx_strand_id
1 'polypeptide(L)'
;KNLRIQQSDASLCVAIVNMEEKAHQNYRICRIPIISQLGQPKFVSTDGNLQPGNYIILPFLFNPVNKHVDSTEFNIAVHSSHPIGLERRKISLRIQREFLIKLCIIYGEPVVKENRTENELNDGVKIYELKKYWDGLILLVENRNLNQNLHFHFRCTLSQNACMSRKDSHHQLFDVIPSMHRQIIVTVSRKNSSHSFTIGHDFQYNLSSQNFIKNSHVNKQTHSPTIDESIFSEDIHLPQPIFNVKIR
;
A
#
# COMPACT_ATOMS: atom_id res chain seq x y z
N LYS A 1 20.56 -33.96 13.07
CA LYS A 1 20.48 -32.49 13.31
C LYS A 1 19.03 -32.07 13.10
N ASN A 2 18.28 -31.82 14.17
CA ASN A 2 16.90 -31.35 14.06
C ASN A 2 16.93 -29.93 13.48
N LEU A 3 16.52 -29.77 12.22
CA LEU A 3 16.25 -28.48 11.62
C LEU A 3 15.07 -27.87 12.38
N ARG A 4 15.35 -27.02 13.37
CA ARG A 4 14.35 -26.10 13.91
C ARG A 4 14.01 -25.15 12.78
N ILE A 5 12.89 -25.41 12.13
CA ILE A 5 12.37 -24.53 11.09
C ILE A 5 11.82 -23.29 11.79
N GLN A 6 12.55 -22.18 11.76
CA GLN A 6 11.99 -20.88 12.09
C GLN A 6 10.85 -20.58 11.10
N GLN A 7 9.66 -20.27 11.62
CA GLN A 7 8.60 -19.71 10.80
C GLN A 7 9.04 -18.29 10.40
N SER A 8 8.92 -17.93 9.12
CA SER A 8 9.08 -16.54 8.71
C SER A 8 7.89 -15.75 9.25
N ASP A 9 8.15 -14.70 10.03
CA ASP A 9 7.14 -13.75 10.49
C ASP A 9 6.64 -12.82 9.36
N ALA A 10 7.25 -12.90 8.16
CA ALA A 10 6.97 -11.99 7.06
C ALA A 10 6.00 -12.62 6.05
N SER A 11 4.90 -11.91 5.76
CA SER A 11 3.97 -12.26 4.67
C SER A 11 4.58 -11.88 3.32
N LEU A 12 5.33 -12.80 2.72
CA LEU A 12 5.92 -12.66 1.39
C LEU A 12 4.87 -12.92 0.32
N CYS A 13 4.77 -11.99 -0.63
CA CYS A 13 3.91 -12.10 -1.80
C CYS A 13 4.70 -11.85 -3.08
N VAL A 14 4.20 -12.40 -4.19
CA VAL A 14 4.77 -12.21 -5.51
C VAL A 14 3.68 -11.74 -6.45
N ALA A 15 3.95 -10.68 -7.19
CA ALA A 15 3.10 -10.23 -8.28
C ALA A 15 3.89 -10.24 -9.59
N ILE A 16 3.21 -10.55 -10.68
CA ILE A 16 3.75 -10.31 -12.03
C ILE A 16 3.03 -9.09 -12.56
N VAL A 17 3.79 -8.06 -12.91
CA VAL A 17 3.27 -6.79 -13.38
C VAL A 17 3.78 -6.48 -14.76
N ASN A 18 2.91 -5.90 -15.58
CA ASN A 18 3.34 -5.28 -16.82
C ASN A 18 3.73 -3.83 -16.51
N MET A 19 4.93 -3.43 -16.92
CA MET A 19 5.44 -2.07 -16.74
C MET A 19 5.75 -1.42 -18.08
N GLU A 20 5.56 -0.11 -18.14
CA GLU A 20 6.04 0.75 -19.21
C GLU A 20 7.26 1.52 -18.70
N GLU A 21 8.39 1.39 -19.39
CA GLU A 21 9.57 2.22 -19.13
C GLU A 21 9.38 3.60 -19.75
N LYS A 22 9.45 4.65 -18.92
CA LYS A 22 9.61 6.03 -19.37
C LYS A 22 11.09 6.40 -19.38
N ALA A 23 11.41 7.59 -19.87
CA ALA A 23 12.79 8.08 -19.89
C ALA A 23 13.46 7.99 -18.50
N HIS A 24 14.76 7.69 -18.50
CA HIS A 24 15.60 7.61 -17.29
C HIS A 24 15.20 6.51 -16.29
N GLN A 25 14.88 5.29 -16.76
CA GLN A 25 14.54 4.14 -15.89
C GLN A 25 13.35 4.40 -14.95
N ASN A 26 12.47 5.32 -15.35
CA ASN A 26 11.26 5.61 -14.60
C ASN A 26 10.16 4.69 -15.09
N TYR A 27 9.84 3.68 -14.31
CA TYR A 27 8.82 2.70 -14.68
C TYR A 27 7.43 3.17 -14.24
N ARG A 28 6.42 2.74 -14.98
CA ARG A 28 5.01 2.86 -14.57
C ARG A 28 4.36 1.49 -14.65
N ILE A 29 3.67 1.09 -13.59
CA ILE A 29 2.89 -0.15 -13.64
C ILE A 29 1.67 0.08 -14.54
N CYS A 30 1.48 -0.75 -15.55
CA CYS A 30 0.31 -0.70 -16.42
C CYS A 30 -0.78 -1.63 -15.89
N ARG A 31 -0.44 -2.90 -15.65
CA ARG A 31 -1.38 -3.95 -15.24
C ARG A 31 -0.73 -4.89 -14.20
N ILE A 32 -1.57 -5.52 -13.38
CA ILE A 32 -1.18 -6.56 -12.41
C ILE A 32 -1.92 -7.85 -12.83
N PRO A 33 -1.45 -8.59 -13.85
CA PRO A 33 -2.13 -9.79 -14.33
C PRO A 33 -2.16 -10.93 -13.33
N ILE A 34 -1.12 -11.08 -12.50
CA ILE A 34 -0.98 -12.21 -11.57
C ILE A 34 -0.52 -11.68 -10.22
N ILE A 35 -1.18 -12.14 -9.16
CA ILE A 35 -0.79 -11.92 -7.78
C ILE A 35 -0.96 -13.24 -7.01
N SER A 36 0.05 -13.59 -6.22
CA SER A 36 -0.03 -14.73 -5.34
C SER A 36 -1.17 -14.56 -4.33
N GLN A 37 -1.94 -15.62 -4.11
CA GLN A 37 -2.77 -15.71 -2.92
C GLN A 37 -1.91 -15.81 -1.67
N LEU A 38 -2.55 -15.75 -0.50
CA LEU A 38 -1.90 -15.95 0.80
C LEU A 38 -1.07 -17.24 0.77
N GLY A 39 0.25 -17.08 0.73
CA GLY A 39 1.21 -18.18 0.74
C GLY A 39 1.35 -18.76 2.14
N GLN A 40 1.77 -20.02 2.22
CA GLN A 40 2.24 -20.57 3.49
C GLN A 40 3.49 -19.80 3.96
N PRO A 41 3.78 -19.74 5.27
CA PRO A 41 4.88 -18.94 5.84
C PRO A 41 6.31 -19.33 5.39
N LYS A 42 6.46 -20.23 4.41
CA LYS A 42 7.76 -20.75 3.93
C LYS A 42 7.95 -20.65 2.41
N PHE A 43 6.86 -20.66 1.64
CA PHE A 43 6.92 -20.55 0.18
C PHE A 43 5.66 -19.83 -0.32
N VAL A 44 5.87 -18.95 -1.28
CA VAL A 44 4.79 -18.34 -2.05
C VAL A 44 4.95 -18.75 -3.50
N SER A 45 3.85 -19.16 -4.11
CA SER A 45 3.80 -19.60 -5.51
C SER A 45 2.57 -19.04 -6.15
N THR A 46 2.67 -18.75 -7.44
CA THR A 46 1.54 -18.34 -8.27
C THR A 46 1.81 -18.77 -9.69
N ASP A 47 0.76 -19.09 -10.41
CA ASP A 47 0.78 -19.42 -11.83
C ASP A 47 -0.28 -18.61 -12.58
N GLY A 48 -0.18 -18.61 -13.91
CA GLY A 48 -1.16 -17.96 -14.76
C GLY A 48 -0.65 -17.79 -16.19
N ASN A 49 -1.56 -17.39 -17.07
CA ASN A 49 -1.28 -17.18 -18.48
C ASN A 49 -0.97 -15.70 -18.73
N LEU A 50 0.12 -15.42 -19.45
CA LEU A 50 0.51 -14.09 -19.86
C LEU A 50 0.45 -13.99 -21.38
N GLN A 51 0.08 -12.81 -21.88
CA GLN A 51 0.25 -12.50 -23.30
C GLN A 51 1.74 -12.29 -23.59
N PRO A 52 2.21 -12.46 -24.84
CA PRO A 52 3.60 -12.14 -25.19
C PRO A 52 3.94 -10.69 -24.84
N GLY A 53 5.04 -10.48 -24.11
CA GLY A 53 5.47 -9.15 -23.70
C GLY A 53 6.48 -9.13 -22.57
N ASN A 54 6.82 -7.93 -22.10
CA ASN A 54 7.74 -7.71 -21.00
C ASN A 54 6.97 -7.56 -19.68
N TYR A 55 7.44 -8.28 -18.66
CA TYR A 55 6.86 -8.30 -17.33
C TYR A 55 7.95 -8.21 -16.28
N ILE A 56 7.58 -7.68 -15.12
CA ILE A 56 8.43 -7.66 -13.94
C ILE A 56 7.80 -8.56 -12.90
N ILE A 57 8.60 -9.49 -12.38
CA ILE A 57 8.25 -10.27 -11.19
C ILE A 57 8.65 -9.39 -10.00
N LEU A 58 7.66 -8.98 -9.20
CA LEU A 58 7.83 -8.18 -8.00
C LEU A 58 7.59 -9.05 -6.77
N PRO A 59 8.66 -9.50 -6.09
CA PRO A 59 8.58 -9.94 -4.71
C PRO A 59 8.34 -8.72 -3.82
N PHE A 60 7.41 -8.81 -2.89
CA PHE A 60 7.15 -7.74 -1.96
C PHE A 60 6.67 -8.27 -0.61
N LEU A 61 6.93 -7.49 0.43
CA LEU A 61 6.47 -7.76 1.79
C LEU A 61 5.37 -6.76 2.12
N PHE A 62 4.25 -7.25 2.64
CA PHE A 62 3.28 -6.40 3.32
C PHE A 62 3.75 -6.07 4.75
N ASN A 63 5.02 -5.66 4.91
CA ASN A 63 5.60 -5.40 6.22
C ASN A 63 5.48 -3.91 6.58
N PRO A 64 4.81 -3.57 7.69
CA PRO A 64 4.66 -2.20 8.17
C PRO A 64 5.98 -1.47 8.42
N VAL A 65 7.05 -2.17 8.82
CA VAL A 65 8.31 -1.49 9.19
C VAL A 65 9.10 -0.99 7.97
N ASN A 66 8.55 -1.08 6.74
CA ASN A 66 9.26 -0.77 5.50
C ASN A 66 10.64 -1.46 5.44
N LYS A 67 10.80 -2.63 6.07
CA LYS A 67 12.02 -3.41 5.92
C LYS A 67 12.16 -3.74 4.44
N HIS A 68 13.23 -3.23 3.82
CA HIS A 68 13.47 -3.45 2.41
C HIS A 68 13.45 -4.94 2.11
N VAL A 69 12.80 -5.35 1.03
CA VAL A 69 12.84 -6.73 0.54
C VAL A 69 14.30 -7.19 0.36
N ASP A 70 15.20 -6.28 0.00
CA ASP A 70 16.65 -6.51 -0.10
C ASP A 70 17.32 -6.92 1.23
N SER A 71 16.69 -6.63 2.37
CA SER A 71 17.15 -7.10 3.69
C SER A 71 16.69 -8.53 4.01
N THR A 72 15.93 -9.15 3.11
CA THR A 72 15.44 -10.53 3.23
C THR A 72 16.04 -11.36 2.10
N GLU A 73 16.72 -12.45 2.45
CA GLU A 73 17.20 -13.41 1.46
C GLU A 73 16.03 -14.30 1.00
N PHE A 74 15.79 -14.34 -0.31
CA PHE A 74 14.81 -15.24 -0.92
C PHE A 74 15.31 -15.74 -2.28
N ASN A 75 14.79 -16.89 -2.69
CA ASN A 75 15.05 -17.48 -4.01
C ASN A 75 13.76 -17.41 -4.83
N ILE A 76 13.88 -16.99 -6.10
CA ILE A 76 12.79 -17.08 -7.08
C ILE A 76 13.12 -18.19 -8.06
N ALA A 77 12.18 -19.10 -8.26
CA ALA A 77 12.17 -20.04 -9.38
C ALA A 77 11.06 -19.64 -10.36
N VAL A 78 11.37 -19.60 -11.65
CA VAL A 78 10.40 -19.30 -12.72
C VAL A 78 10.36 -20.49 -13.66
N HIS A 79 9.16 -21.05 -13.82
CA HIS A 79 8.90 -22.14 -14.76
C HIS A 79 7.99 -21.61 -15.87
N SER A 80 8.37 -21.89 -17.12
CA SER A 80 7.62 -21.47 -18.31
C SER A 80 7.53 -22.62 -19.30
N SER A 81 6.37 -22.76 -19.94
CA SER A 81 6.16 -23.70 -21.05
C SER A 81 6.84 -23.24 -22.35
N HIS A 82 7.34 -22.01 -22.39
CA HIS A 82 8.03 -21.40 -23.54
C HIS A 82 9.38 -20.82 -23.12
N PRO A 83 10.35 -20.72 -24.04
CA PRO A 83 11.61 -20.02 -23.77
C PRO A 83 11.35 -18.58 -23.31
N ILE A 84 11.99 -18.19 -22.21
CA ILE A 84 11.91 -16.84 -21.65
C ILE A 84 13.32 -16.29 -21.40
N GLY A 85 13.48 -14.99 -21.58
CA GLY A 85 14.63 -14.25 -21.06
C GLY A 85 14.36 -13.79 -19.64
N LEU A 86 15.30 -13.99 -18.72
CA LEU A 86 15.20 -13.52 -17.35
C LEU A 86 16.41 -12.64 -17.00
N GLU A 87 16.13 -11.46 -16.47
CA GLU A 87 17.16 -10.52 -16.02
C GLU A 87 16.76 -9.94 -14.66
N ARG A 88 17.74 -9.82 -13.75
CA ARG A 88 17.54 -9.14 -12.47
C ARG A 88 17.75 -7.64 -12.65
N ARG A 89 16.71 -6.85 -12.39
CA ARG A 89 16.76 -5.39 -12.41
C ARG A 89 16.58 -4.83 -11.00
N LYS A 90 17.33 -3.78 -10.67
CA LYS A 90 17.06 -2.94 -9.50
C LYS A 90 16.04 -1.88 -9.91
N ILE A 91 15.00 -1.71 -9.12
CA ILE A 91 13.89 -0.79 -9.40
C ILE A 91 13.77 0.18 -8.22
N SER A 92 13.43 1.44 -8.50
CA SER A 92 13.15 2.46 -7.48
C SER A 92 12.02 2.04 -6.54
N LEU A 93 12.09 2.43 -5.26
CA LEU A 93 11.04 2.12 -4.28
C LEU A 93 9.74 2.89 -4.59
N ARG A 94 9.80 3.91 -5.45
CA ARG A 94 8.60 4.55 -6.00
C ARG A 94 7.65 3.54 -6.63
N ILE A 95 8.18 2.49 -7.26
CA ILE A 95 7.37 1.43 -7.85
C ILE A 95 6.61 0.63 -6.79
N GLN A 96 7.15 0.47 -5.58
CA GLN A 96 6.43 -0.15 -4.48
C GLN A 96 5.18 0.67 -4.13
N ARG A 97 5.31 2.00 -4.00
CA ARG A 97 4.17 2.90 -3.77
C ARG A 97 3.14 2.81 -4.90
N GLU A 98 3.57 2.85 -6.16
CA GLU A 98 2.66 2.71 -7.31
C GLU A 98 1.96 1.36 -7.34
N PHE A 99 2.67 0.29 -6.99
CA PHE A 99 2.12 -1.06 -6.93
C PHE A 99 1.01 -1.16 -5.88
N LEU A 100 1.27 -0.72 -4.64
CA LEU A 100 0.29 -0.77 -3.55
C LEU A 100 -0.95 0.07 -3.86
N ILE A 101 -0.77 1.27 -4.42
CA ILE A 101 -1.89 2.12 -4.88
C ILE A 101 -2.74 1.37 -5.91
N LYS A 102 -2.13 0.80 -6.94
CA LYS A 102 -2.86 0.07 -7.98
C LYS A 102 -3.54 -1.17 -7.44
N LEU A 103 -2.90 -1.86 -6.50
CA LEU A 103 -3.46 -3.02 -5.84
C LEU A 103 -4.74 -2.66 -5.09
N CYS A 104 -4.74 -1.56 -4.33
CA CYS A 104 -5.93 -1.04 -3.66
C CYS A 104 -7.02 -0.59 -4.65
N ILE A 105 -6.66 0.07 -5.75
CA ILE A 105 -7.66 0.52 -6.74
C ILE A 105 -8.31 -0.65 -7.48
N ILE A 106 -7.55 -1.70 -7.80
CA ILE A 106 -8.02 -2.84 -8.60
C ILE A 106 -8.75 -3.87 -7.72
N TYR A 107 -8.22 -4.14 -6.52
CA TYR A 107 -8.67 -5.26 -5.68
C TYR A 107 -9.16 -4.86 -4.29
N GLY A 108 -9.00 -3.58 -3.91
CA GLY A 108 -9.50 -3.08 -2.64
C GLY A 108 -11.01 -2.91 -2.68
N GLU A 109 -11.66 -3.18 -1.55
CA GLU A 109 -13.08 -2.96 -1.39
C GLU A 109 -13.33 -1.46 -1.11
N PRO A 110 -14.19 -0.79 -1.89
CA PRO A 110 -14.54 0.59 -1.63
C PRO A 110 -15.36 0.67 -0.34
N VAL A 111 -14.98 1.56 0.58
CA VAL A 111 -15.74 1.77 1.81
C VAL A 111 -16.93 2.67 1.52
N VAL A 112 -18.12 2.06 1.54
CA VAL A 112 -19.39 2.77 1.49
C VAL A 112 -19.81 3.08 2.93
N LYS A 113 -19.94 4.37 3.27
CA LYS A 113 -20.59 4.73 4.54
C LYS A 113 -22.10 4.61 4.34
N GLU A 114 -22.73 3.72 5.11
CA GLU A 114 -24.18 3.71 5.23
C GLU A 114 -24.62 5.04 5.86
N ASN A 115 -25.69 5.65 5.33
CA ASN A 115 -26.24 6.95 5.75
C ASN A 115 -25.43 8.21 5.38
N ARG A 116 -24.81 8.25 4.20
CA ARG A 116 -24.38 9.53 3.63
C ARG A 116 -25.59 10.34 3.16
N THR A 117 -25.61 11.63 3.45
CA THR A 117 -26.49 12.57 2.73
C THR A 117 -26.06 12.66 1.26
N GLU A 118 -26.97 13.03 0.33
CA GLU A 118 -26.63 13.16 -1.10
C GLU A 118 -25.40 14.05 -1.34
N ASN A 119 -25.20 15.07 -0.49
CA ASN A 119 -24.04 15.97 -0.54
C ASN A 119 -22.72 15.27 -0.13
N GLU A 120 -22.74 14.30 0.78
CA GLU A 120 -21.56 13.53 1.21
C GLU A 120 -21.19 12.40 0.22
N LEU A 121 -22.12 11.99 -0.64
CA LEU A 121 -21.83 11.06 -1.74
C LEU A 121 -21.01 11.72 -2.86
N ASN A 122 -21.02 13.05 -2.94
CA ASN A 122 -20.39 13.83 -4.00
C ASN A 122 -19.22 14.71 -3.49
N ASP A 123 -18.68 14.41 -2.30
CA ASP A 123 -17.56 15.16 -1.70
C ASP A 123 -16.21 14.92 -2.42
N GLY A 124 -16.17 13.95 -3.35
CA GLY A 124 -14.99 13.57 -4.10
C GLY A 124 -14.03 12.65 -3.34
N VAL A 125 -14.40 12.15 -2.15
CA VAL A 125 -13.55 11.30 -1.33
C VAL A 125 -13.83 9.82 -1.61
N LYS A 126 -12.80 9.05 -1.99
CA LYS A 126 -12.87 7.59 -2.09
C LYS A 126 -11.91 6.93 -1.12
N ILE A 127 -12.35 5.85 -0.48
CA ILE A 127 -11.57 5.11 0.50
C ILE A 127 -11.61 3.64 0.09
N TYR A 128 -10.45 3.00 0.07
CA TYR A 128 -10.30 1.59 -0.32
C TYR A 128 -9.62 0.83 0.81
N GLU A 129 -10.22 -0.29 1.20
CA GLU A 129 -9.63 -1.25 2.13
C GLU A 129 -9.22 -2.52 1.38
N LEU A 130 -7.92 -2.81 1.36
CA LEU A 130 -7.42 -4.07 0.84
C LEU A 130 -7.09 -5.03 1.99
N LYS A 131 -7.97 -6.02 2.19
CA LYS A 131 -7.86 -7.10 3.20
C LYS A 131 -7.64 -8.49 2.59
N LYS A 132 -7.60 -8.59 1.27
CA LYS A 132 -7.41 -9.84 0.51
C LYS A 132 -5.93 -10.00 0.16
N TYR A 133 -5.51 -11.22 -0.20
CA TYR A 133 -4.15 -11.60 -0.64
C TYR A 133 -3.06 -11.61 0.42
N TRP A 134 -3.30 -11.03 1.59
CA TRP A 134 -2.38 -11.03 2.72
C TRP A 134 -3.14 -10.91 4.04
N ASP A 135 -2.44 -11.17 5.14
CA ASP A 135 -3.02 -11.16 6.48
C ASP A 135 -2.86 -9.77 7.12
N GLY A 136 -3.70 -8.83 6.68
CA GLY A 136 -3.61 -7.44 7.06
C GLY A 136 -4.59 -6.48 6.40
N LEU A 137 -4.29 -5.18 6.50
CA LEU A 137 -5.07 -4.08 5.92
C LEU A 137 -4.15 -3.08 5.22
N ILE A 138 -4.46 -2.69 3.99
CA ILE A 138 -3.99 -1.43 3.41
C ILE A 138 -5.17 -0.49 3.28
N LEU A 139 -5.01 0.74 3.77
CA LEU A 139 -5.99 1.81 3.63
C LEU A 139 -5.48 2.86 2.65
N LEU A 140 -6.12 2.96 1.48
CA LEU A 140 -5.87 4.00 0.48
C LEU A 140 -7.01 5.01 0.50
N VAL A 141 -6.67 6.30 0.51
CA VAL A 141 -7.64 7.39 0.42
C VAL A 141 -7.33 8.23 -0.82
N GLU A 142 -8.35 8.54 -1.61
CA GLU A 142 -8.29 9.48 -2.73
C GLU A 142 -9.14 10.72 -2.41
N ASN A 143 -8.48 11.88 -2.41
CA ASN A 143 -9.14 13.19 -2.43
C ASN A 143 -9.27 13.65 -3.89
N ARG A 144 -10.45 13.49 -4.48
CA ARG A 144 -10.78 13.97 -5.83
C ARG A 144 -11.50 15.33 -5.80
N ASN A 145 -11.55 15.99 -4.64
CA ASN A 145 -12.01 17.37 -4.56
C ASN A 145 -10.99 18.27 -5.27
N LEU A 146 -11.46 19.27 -6.00
CA LEU A 146 -10.62 20.18 -6.78
C LEU A 146 -10.02 21.33 -5.96
N ASN A 147 -10.65 21.71 -4.86
CA ASN A 147 -10.36 22.98 -4.17
C ASN A 147 -10.05 22.80 -2.68
N GLN A 148 -10.31 21.62 -2.11
CA GLN A 148 -10.20 21.39 -0.67
C GLN A 148 -9.22 20.26 -0.37
N ASN A 149 -8.47 20.45 0.71
CA ASN A 149 -7.66 19.39 1.30
C ASN A 149 -8.55 18.50 2.16
N LEU A 150 -8.21 17.22 2.22
CA LEU A 150 -8.91 16.23 3.02
C LEU A 150 -8.11 15.99 4.30
N HIS A 151 -8.69 16.37 5.43
CA HIS A 151 -8.15 16.06 6.75
C HIS A 151 -8.68 14.69 7.13
N PHE A 152 -7.79 13.73 7.32
CA PHE A 152 -8.11 12.33 7.58
C PHE A 152 -7.54 11.92 8.94
N HIS A 153 -8.38 11.32 9.77
CA HIS A 153 -8.01 10.81 11.09
C HIS A 153 -8.30 9.31 11.13
N PHE A 154 -7.25 8.50 11.24
CA PHE A 154 -7.33 7.04 11.36
C PHE A 154 -7.01 6.61 12.79
N ARG A 155 -7.71 5.60 13.31
CA ARG A 155 -7.51 5.02 14.63
C ARG A 155 -7.52 3.50 14.56
N CYS A 156 -6.61 2.84 15.28
CA CYS A 156 -6.44 1.39 15.28
C CYS A 156 -6.20 0.84 16.69
N THR A 157 -6.98 1.32 17.67
CA THR A 157 -6.75 1.07 19.10
C THR A 157 -7.25 -0.28 19.61
N LEU A 158 -8.13 -0.95 18.86
CA LEU A 158 -8.75 -2.22 19.27
C LEU A 158 -8.09 -3.46 18.65
N SER A 159 -7.00 -3.26 17.89
CA SER A 159 -6.29 -4.33 17.20
C SER A 159 -5.42 -5.15 18.16
N GLN A 160 -5.40 -6.47 17.96
CA GLN A 160 -4.54 -7.39 18.71
C GLN A 160 -3.55 -8.07 17.77
N ASN A 161 -2.31 -8.24 18.23
CA ASN A 161 -1.24 -8.84 17.43
C ASN A 161 -1.01 -8.12 16.08
N ALA A 162 -1.30 -6.82 16.02
CA ALA A 162 -1.19 -5.99 14.83
C ALA A 162 0.07 -5.12 14.88
N CYS A 163 0.63 -4.83 13.71
CA CYS A 163 1.75 -3.92 13.52
C CYS A 163 1.38 -2.92 12.43
N MET A 164 1.46 -1.62 12.73
CA MET A 164 1.17 -0.53 11.79
C MET A 164 2.45 0.05 11.20
N SER A 165 2.38 0.52 9.95
CA SER A 165 3.55 1.05 9.25
C SER A 165 4.01 2.40 9.74
N ARG A 166 3.04 3.22 10.13
CA ARG A 166 3.26 4.50 10.80
C ARG A 166 2.87 4.30 12.24
N LYS A 167 3.86 4.24 13.13
CA LYS A 167 3.63 4.03 14.57
C LYS A 167 3.64 5.38 15.27
N ASP A 168 2.50 5.77 15.80
CA ASP A 168 2.43 6.70 16.92
C ASP A 168 2.27 5.91 18.23
N SER A 169 2.39 6.59 19.37
CA SER A 169 2.18 5.96 20.68
C SER A 169 0.71 5.61 20.97
N HIS A 170 -0.24 6.17 20.23
CA HIS A 170 -1.68 6.06 20.51
C HIS A 170 -2.48 5.27 19.45
N HIS A 171 -1.81 4.70 18.44
CA HIS A 171 -2.41 4.04 17.28
C HIS A 171 -3.37 4.97 16.49
N GLN A 172 -3.01 6.25 16.37
CA GLN A 172 -3.74 7.29 15.65
C GLN A 172 -2.86 7.96 14.59
N LEU A 173 -3.44 8.23 13.43
CA LEU A 173 -2.78 8.94 12.33
C LEU A 173 -3.64 10.10 11.90
N PHE A 174 -3.01 11.26 11.69
CA PHE A 174 -3.64 12.43 11.11
C PHE A 174 -2.89 12.80 9.84
N ASP A 175 -3.63 12.94 8.75
CA ASP A 175 -3.08 13.28 7.44
C ASP A 175 -3.90 14.38 6.78
N VAL A 176 -3.21 15.31 6.13
CA VAL A 176 -3.80 16.29 5.23
C VAL A 176 -3.45 15.87 3.80
N ILE A 177 -4.44 15.33 3.09
CA ILE A 177 -4.30 14.92 1.69
C ILE A 177 -4.67 16.10 0.79
N PRO A 178 -3.75 16.61 -0.05
CA PRO A 178 -4.04 17.74 -0.92
C PRO A 178 -5.18 17.45 -1.91
N SER A 179 -5.77 18.52 -2.47
CA SER A 179 -6.71 18.43 -3.59
C SER A 179 -6.13 17.59 -4.73
N MET A 180 -6.95 16.74 -5.35
CA MET A 180 -6.55 15.84 -6.44
C MET A 180 -5.34 14.96 -6.12
N HIS A 181 -5.21 14.51 -4.86
CA HIS A 181 -4.18 13.57 -4.43
C HIS A 181 -4.77 12.31 -3.79
N ARG A 182 -3.96 11.27 -3.73
CA ARG A 182 -4.23 10.03 -3.00
C ARG A 182 -3.08 9.67 -2.09
N GLN A 183 -3.36 8.95 -1.02
CA GLN A 183 -2.36 8.58 -0.02
C GLN A 183 -2.67 7.21 0.56
N ILE A 184 -1.64 6.37 0.69
CA ILE A 184 -1.72 5.18 1.54
C ILE A 184 -1.57 5.66 2.98
N ILE A 185 -2.65 5.61 3.75
CA ILE A 185 -2.65 6.08 5.13
C ILE A 185 -1.81 5.17 6.01
N VAL A 186 -2.04 3.86 5.88
CA VAL A 186 -1.40 2.83 6.72
C VAL A 186 -1.39 1.48 6.02
N THR A 187 -0.40 0.66 6.34
CA THR A 187 -0.47 -0.81 6.19
C THR A 187 -0.43 -1.46 7.57
N VAL A 188 -1.28 -2.45 7.83
CA VAL A 188 -1.37 -3.16 9.11
C VAL A 188 -1.14 -4.65 8.89
N SER A 189 -0.11 -5.24 9.47
CA SER A 189 0.18 -6.68 9.38
C SER A 189 0.01 -7.40 10.71
N ARG A 190 -0.14 -8.73 10.66
CA ARG A 190 0.11 -9.59 11.82
C ARG A 190 1.56 -9.41 12.30
N LYS A 191 1.74 -9.37 13.63
CA LYS A 191 3.05 -9.28 14.30
C LYS A 191 3.66 -10.65 14.58
N ASN A 192 2.85 -11.63 14.99
CA ASN A 192 3.29 -12.99 15.32
C ASN A 192 2.34 -14.01 14.68
N SER A 193 2.85 -14.86 13.79
CA SER A 193 2.08 -15.89 13.08
C SER A 193 1.33 -16.87 14.00
N SER A 194 1.86 -17.10 15.20
CA SER A 194 1.41 -18.14 16.14
C SER A 194 0.25 -17.70 17.04
N HIS A 195 -0.16 -16.44 16.98
CA HIS A 195 -1.25 -15.88 17.79
C HIS A 195 -2.41 -15.44 16.90
N SER A 196 -3.62 -15.41 17.47
CA SER A 196 -4.76 -14.78 16.81
C SER A 196 -4.44 -13.34 16.45
N PHE A 197 -5.07 -12.86 15.38
CA PHE A 197 -4.85 -11.54 14.83
C PHE A 197 -6.20 -10.89 14.56
N THR A 198 -6.36 -9.66 15.02
CA THR A 198 -7.56 -8.86 14.79
C THR A 198 -7.18 -7.43 14.44
N ILE A 199 -7.91 -6.85 13.50
CA ILE A 199 -7.79 -5.44 13.12
C ILE A 199 -9.09 -4.75 13.50
N GLY A 200 -9.05 -3.92 14.53
CA GLY A 200 -10.14 -3.05 14.95
C GLY A 200 -9.76 -1.60 14.68
N HIS A 201 -10.29 -1.03 13.59
CA HIS A 201 -9.98 0.32 13.16
C HIS A 201 -11.23 1.15 12.86
N ASP A 202 -11.06 2.46 12.91
CA ASP A 202 -12.07 3.46 12.57
C ASP A 202 -11.39 4.69 11.94
N PHE A 203 -12.14 5.49 11.19
CA PHE A 203 -11.63 6.73 10.63
C PHE A 203 -12.71 7.80 10.45
N GLN A 204 -12.27 9.05 10.57
CA GLN A 204 -13.06 10.25 10.34
C GLN A 204 -12.35 11.15 9.35
N TYR A 205 -13.10 11.94 8.59
CA TYR A 205 -12.49 12.90 7.69
C TYR A 205 -13.35 14.15 7.54
N ASN A 206 -12.73 15.26 7.15
CA ASN A 206 -13.41 16.49 6.79
C ASN A 206 -12.65 17.21 5.66
N LEU A 207 -13.39 17.91 4.80
CA LEU A 207 -12.81 18.81 3.81
C LEU A 207 -12.46 20.15 4.46
N SER A 208 -11.37 20.77 4.01
CA SER A 208 -10.87 22.03 4.56
C SER A 208 -10.06 22.82 3.52
N SER A 209 -10.10 24.14 3.61
CA SER A 209 -9.18 25.01 2.87
C SER A 209 -7.76 25.00 3.45
N GLN A 210 -7.60 24.56 4.70
CA GLN A 210 -6.30 24.52 5.37
C GLN A 210 -5.48 23.31 4.91
N ASN A 211 -4.18 23.51 4.70
CA ASN A 211 -3.24 22.49 4.27
C ASN A 211 -2.33 21.97 5.42
N PHE A 212 -2.73 22.17 6.68
CA PHE A 212 -1.99 21.70 7.87
C PHE A 212 -2.97 21.28 8.97
N ILE A 213 -2.49 20.47 9.91
CA ILE A 213 -3.27 19.95 11.05
C ILE A 213 -3.51 21.09 12.07
N LYS A 214 -4.78 21.33 12.42
CA LYS A 214 -5.21 22.47 13.27
C LYS A 214 -4.58 22.52 14.68
N ASN A 215 -4.18 21.38 15.24
CA ASN A 215 -3.66 21.28 16.61
C ASN A 215 -2.12 21.13 16.69
N SER A 216 -1.40 21.35 15.58
CA SER A 216 0.05 21.32 15.61
C SER A 216 0.57 22.61 16.26
N HIS A 217 0.85 22.56 17.56
CA HIS A 217 1.37 23.71 18.32
C HIS A 217 2.74 24.21 17.85
N VAL A 218 3.45 23.43 17.03
CA VAL A 218 4.76 23.77 16.46
C VAL A 218 4.84 23.21 15.04
N ASN A 219 5.00 24.10 14.05
CA ASN A 219 5.13 23.80 12.62
C ASN A 219 3.82 23.37 11.93
N LYS A 220 3.56 23.93 10.74
CA LYS A 220 2.44 23.63 9.84
C LYS A 220 2.52 22.18 9.31
N GLN A 221 2.41 21.20 10.20
CA GLN A 221 2.53 19.78 9.87
C GLN A 221 1.32 19.30 9.07
N THR A 222 1.58 18.51 8.03
CA THR A 222 0.58 17.83 7.19
C THR A 222 0.30 16.40 7.66
N HIS A 223 1.21 15.83 8.45
CA HIS A 223 1.21 14.42 8.85
C HIS A 223 1.58 14.27 10.33
N SER A 224 0.81 13.49 11.08
CA SER A 224 1.13 13.07 12.44
C SER A 224 0.87 11.57 12.60
N PRO A 225 1.88 10.73 12.88
CA PRO A 225 3.31 11.07 12.97
C PRO A 225 3.85 11.66 11.67
N THR A 226 4.89 12.48 11.82
CA THR A 226 5.60 13.09 10.71
C THR A 226 6.14 12.01 9.78
N ILE A 227 5.90 12.18 8.48
CA ILE A 227 6.55 11.40 7.43
C ILE A 227 7.81 12.17 7.06
N ASP A 228 8.99 11.55 7.16
CA ASP A 228 10.23 12.22 6.83
C ASP A 228 10.40 12.34 5.30
N GLU A 229 9.95 13.47 4.77
CA GLU A 229 10.09 13.82 3.35
C GLU A 229 11.55 13.98 2.90
N SER A 230 12.47 14.26 3.83
CA SER A 230 13.87 14.59 3.53
C SER A 230 14.76 13.37 3.35
N ILE A 231 14.43 12.24 3.99
CA ILE A 231 15.20 11.00 3.92
C ILE A 231 14.62 10.03 2.87
N PHE A 232 13.30 10.06 2.63
CA PHE A 232 12.62 9.09 1.76
C PHE A 232 11.57 9.74 0.84
N SER A 233 12.01 10.41 -0.24
CA SER A 233 11.11 10.85 -1.33
C SER A 233 10.28 9.71 -1.97
N GLU A 234 10.67 8.47 -1.68
CA GLU A 234 10.03 7.23 -2.13
C GLU A 234 9.12 6.57 -1.06
N ASP A 235 8.89 7.21 0.10
CA ASP A 235 8.03 6.65 1.15
C ASP A 235 6.61 6.38 0.62
N ILE A 236 6.09 5.18 0.88
CA ILE A 236 4.80 4.69 0.38
C ILE A 236 3.61 5.52 0.87
N HIS A 237 3.79 6.25 1.97
CA HIS A 237 2.76 7.05 2.63
C HIS A 237 2.72 8.51 2.17
N LEU A 238 3.64 8.97 1.32
CA LEU A 238 3.57 10.33 0.79
C LEU A 238 2.39 10.50 -0.18
N PRO A 239 1.64 11.61 -0.11
CA PRO A 239 0.58 11.91 -1.08
C PRO A 239 1.09 11.88 -2.53
N GLN A 240 0.27 11.40 -3.44
CA GLN A 240 0.55 11.32 -4.87
C GLN A 240 -0.57 11.96 -5.69
N PRO A 241 -0.25 12.76 -6.72
CA PRO A 241 -1.27 13.32 -7.61
C PRO A 241 -2.12 12.25 -8.29
N ILE A 242 -3.41 12.52 -8.40
CA ILE A 242 -4.36 11.78 -9.22
C ILE A 242 -4.36 12.44 -10.59
N PHE A 243 -3.57 11.91 -11.51
CA PHE A 243 -3.71 12.30 -12.91
C PHE A 243 -5.02 11.71 -13.43
N ASN A 244 -5.90 12.56 -13.99
CA ASN A 244 -7.05 12.10 -14.74
C ASN A 244 -6.54 11.20 -15.87
N VAL A 245 -6.61 9.88 -15.66
CA VAL A 245 -6.38 8.92 -16.71
C VAL A 245 -7.57 9.11 -17.64
N LYS A 246 -7.36 9.82 -18.75
CA LYS A 246 -8.19 9.60 -19.94
C LYS A 246 -8.02 8.12 -20.24
N ILE A 247 -9.02 7.32 -19.87
CA ILE A 247 -9.13 5.93 -20.31
C ILE A 247 -9.27 6.06 -21.83
N ARG A 248 -8.19 5.77 -22.55
CA ARG A 248 -8.23 5.47 -23.98
C ARG A 248 -8.31 3.96 -24.12
#